data_AF-A0A3A5KW12-F1
#
_entry.id   AF-A0A3A5KW12-F1
#
_cell.length_a   1.000
_cell.length_b   1.000
_cell.length_c   1.000
_cell.angle_alpha   90.00
_cell.angle_beta   90.00
_cell.angle_gamma   90.00
#
_symmetry.space_group_name_H-M   'P 1'
#
loop_
_entity.id
_entity.type
_entity.pdbx_description
1 polymer ?
#
loop_
_entity_poly.entity_id
_entity_poly.type
_entity_poly.pdbx_seq_one_letter_code
_entity_poly.pdbx_strand_id
1 'polypeptide(L)'
;TFAASTIAGKRRALERSLDDIFATTTSCDLARDIQNKFRRARNQLLTFAQWPGMVDATNNACERALRPAVVQRKITNGYRAMWAAQGEADIRTVVDTARLAPGTNPFKIILQTVSA
;
A
#
# COMPACT_ATOMS: atom_id res chain seq x y z
N THR A 1 6.45 -8.92 -22.84
CA THR A 1 7.14 -8.69 -21.55
C THR A 1 8.60 -8.37 -21.82
N PHE A 2 9.19 -7.38 -21.14
CA PHE A 2 10.62 -7.06 -21.30
C PHE A 2 11.51 -8.21 -20.82
N ALA A 3 12.71 -8.34 -21.38
CA ALA A 3 13.71 -9.28 -20.88
C ALA A 3 14.17 -8.92 -19.46
N ALA A 4 14.54 -9.91 -18.66
CA ALA A 4 15.00 -9.71 -17.28
C ALA A 4 16.21 -8.75 -17.19
N SER A 5 17.12 -8.82 -18.18
CA SER A 5 18.27 -7.91 -18.30
C SER A 5 17.83 -6.45 -18.52
N THR A 6 16.83 -6.22 -19.37
CA THR A 6 16.24 -4.89 -19.60
C THR A 6 15.61 -4.34 -18.31
N ILE A 7 14.86 -5.17 -17.57
CA ILE A 7 14.24 -4.76 -16.31
C ILE A 7 15.31 -4.43 -15.27
N ALA A 8 16.34 -5.25 -15.12
CA ALA A 8 17.46 -5.00 -14.21
C ALA A 8 18.21 -3.70 -14.56
N GLY A 9 18.43 -3.44 -15.85
CA GLY A 9 19.04 -2.20 -16.32
C GLY A 9 18.20 -0.96 -15.96
N LYS A 10 16.89 -1.01 -16.22
CA LYS A 10 15.96 0.07 -15.86
C LYS A 10 15.87 0.28 -14.36
N ARG A 11 15.83 -0.79 -13.56
CA ARG A 11 15.83 -0.72 -12.10
C ARG A 11 17.05 0.02 -11.57
N ARG A 12 18.26 -0.33 -12.03
CA ARG A 12 19.50 0.38 -11.62
C ARG A 12 19.51 1.85 -12.03
N ALA A 13 18.86 2.21 -13.14
CA ALA A 13 18.71 3.61 -13.52
C ALA A 13 17.79 4.35 -12.54
N LEU A 14 16.65 3.76 -12.18
CA LEU A 14 15.72 4.32 -11.19
C LEU A 14 16.35 4.44 -9.80
N GLU A 15 17.12 3.44 -9.36
CA GLU A 15 17.83 3.46 -8.08
C GLU A 15 18.81 4.64 -8.00
N ARG A 16 19.57 4.89 -9.08
CA ARG A 16 20.47 6.05 -9.15
C ARG A 16 19.70 7.37 -9.09
N SER A 17 18.61 7.50 -9.85
CA SER A 17 17.78 8.71 -9.80
C SER A 17 17.16 8.94 -8.41
N LEU A 18 16.78 7.88 -7.70
CA LEU A 18 16.31 7.98 -6.32
C LEU A 18 17.43 8.45 -5.38
N ASP A 19 18.64 7.92 -5.53
CA ASP A 19 19.80 8.33 -4.73
C ASP A 19 20.13 9.82 -4.97
N ASP A 20 20.05 10.30 -6.21
CA ASP A 20 20.22 11.73 -6.53
C ASP A 20 19.16 12.62 -5.85
N ILE A 21 17.89 12.19 -5.87
CA ILE A 21 16.80 12.88 -5.18
C ILE A 21 17.05 12.93 -3.66
N PHE A 22 17.54 11.83 -3.08
CA PHE A 22 17.80 11.74 -1.64
C PHE A 22 19.05 12.50 -1.19
N ALA A 23 20.01 12.71 -2.09
CA ALA A 23 21.19 13.54 -1.88
C ALA A 23 20.89 15.05 -2.01
N THR A 24 19.79 15.41 -2.67
CA THR A 24 19.42 16.81 -2.89
C THR A 24 19.06 17.49 -1.56
N THR A 25 19.85 18.49 -1.16
CA THR A 25 19.60 19.29 0.04
C THR A 25 18.40 20.21 -0.15
N THR A 26 17.56 20.35 0.87
CA THR A 26 16.41 21.25 0.85
C THR A 26 16.32 22.09 2.12
N SER A 27 16.08 23.39 1.96
CA SER A 27 15.82 24.33 3.05
C SER A 27 14.36 24.29 3.54
N CYS A 28 13.45 23.66 2.78
CA CYS A 28 12.04 23.54 3.14
C CYS A 28 11.80 22.31 4.02
N ASP A 29 11.23 22.52 5.21
CA ASP A 29 10.97 21.45 6.18
C ASP A 29 10.00 20.39 5.63
N LEU A 30 8.94 20.81 4.93
CA LEU A 30 7.99 19.88 4.29
C LEU A 30 8.68 18.98 3.26
N ALA A 31 9.55 19.56 2.42
CA ALA A 31 10.30 18.79 1.43
C ALA A 31 11.25 17.80 2.12
N ARG A 32 11.88 18.22 3.24
CA ARG A 32 12.76 17.36 4.04
C ARG A 32 12.00 16.19 4.65
N ASP A 33 10.79 16.42 5.17
CA ASP A 33 9.95 15.37 5.76
C ASP A 33 9.50 14.35 4.71
N ILE A 34 9.12 14.83 3.53
CA ILE A 34 8.77 13.97 2.39
C ILE A 34 10.00 13.14 1.98
N GLN A 35 11.16 13.78 1.75
CA GLN A 35 12.40 13.07 1.42
C GLN A 35 12.76 12.01 2.47
N ASN A 36 12.65 12.33 3.76
CA ASN A 36 12.90 11.40 4.87
C ASN A 36 11.94 10.20 4.84
N LYS A 37 10.66 10.43 4.52
CA LYS A 37 9.67 9.37 4.38
C LYS A 37 10.02 8.41 3.24
N PHE A 38 10.37 8.95 2.07
CA PHE A 38 10.82 8.14 0.95
C PHE A 38 12.13 7.41 1.23
N ARG A 39 13.08 8.04 1.94
CA ARG A 39 14.35 7.42 2.34
C ARG A 39 14.13 6.21 3.25
N ARG A 40 13.21 6.30 4.21
CA ARG A 40 12.82 5.15 5.07
C ARG A 40 12.20 4.01 4.26
N ALA A 41 11.51 4.33 3.18
CA ALA A 41 10.87 3.36 2.29
C ALA A 41 11.74 2.92 1.10
N ARG A 42 13.02 3.33 1.01
CA ARG A 42 13.90 3.16 -0.17
C ARG A 42 13.83 1.76 -0.78
N ASN A 43 13.91 0.73 0.07
CA ASN A 43 13.97 -0.67 -0.39
C ASN A 43 12.62 -1.18 -0.95
N GLN A 44 11.52 -0.45 -0.74
CA GLN A 44 10.18 -0.83 -1.15
C GLN A 44 9.69 -0.06 -2.40
N LEU A 45 10.32 1.07 -2.76
CA LEU A 45 9.85 1.95 -3.83
C LEU A 45 9.81 1.28 -5.21
N LEU A 46 10.68 0.30 -5.45
CA LEU A 46 10.83 -0.38 -6.74
C LEU A 46 10.39 -1.86 -6.70
N THR A 47 9.50 -2.22 -5.76
CA THR A 47 8.96 -3.58 -5.62
C THR A 47 8.41 -4.12 -6.95
N PHE A 48 7.67 -3.32 -7.73
CA PHE A 48 7.15 -3.73 -9.05
C PHE A 48 8.25 -4.16 -10.05
N ALA A 49 9.45 -3.61 -9.95
CA ALA A 49 10.58 -3.98 -10.80
C ALA A 49 11.30 -5.25 -10.30
N GLN A 50 11.19 -5.55 -9.01
CA GLN A 50 11.74 -6.76 -8.39
C GLN A 50 10.82 -7.99 -8.59
N TRP A 51 9.50 -7.77 -8.69
CA TRP A 51 8.50 -8.81 -8.94
C TRP A 51 7.61 -8.51 -10.15
N PRO A 52 8.17 -8.49 -11.38
CA PRO A 52 7.41 -8.16 -12.59
C PRO A 52 6.24 -9.14 -12.80
N GLY A 53 5.06 -8.59 -13.07
CA GLY A 53 3.84 -9.38 -13.32
C GLY A 53 3.13 -9.88 -12.07
N MET A 54 3.77 -9.80 -10.88
CA MET A 54 3.10 -10.04 -9.60
C MET A 54 2.70 -8.74 -8.91
N VAL A 55 3.50 -7.68 -9.09
CA VAL A 55 3.22 -6.35 -8.54
C VAL A 55 3.14 -5.35 -9.69
N ASP A 56 1.98 -4.69 -9.80
CA ASP A 56 1.79 -3.63 -10.79
C ASP A 56 2.62 -2.40 -10.45
N ALA A 57 3.05 -1.68 -11.49
CA ALA A 57 3.72 -0.38 -11.33
C ALA A 57 2.77 0.75 -10.87
N THR A 58 1.46 0.48 -10.82
CA THR A 58 0.43 1.43 -10.38
C THR A 58 -0.20 0.97 -9.07
N ASN A 59 -0.59 1.90 -8.22
CA ASN A 59 -1.29 1.62 -6.97
C ASN A 59 -2.82 1.42 -7.16
N ASN A 60 -3.32 1.33 -8.40
CA ASN A 60 -4.74 1.27 -8.73
C ASN A 60 -5.50 0.16 -8.00
N ALA A 61 -4.88 -1.01 -7.83
CA ALA A 61 -5.45 -2.12 -7.08
C ALA A 61 -5.65 -1.75 -5.60
N CYS A 62 -4.64 -1.16 -4.97
CA CYS A 62 -4.69 -0.68 -3.59
C CYS A 62 -5.74 0.42 -3.41
N GLU A 63 -5.78 1.40 -4.32
CA GLU A 63 -6.79 2.46 -4.28
C GLU A 63 -8.21 1.90 -4.39
N ARG A 64 -8.44 0.98 -5.32
CA ARG A 64 -9.73 0.29 -5.47
C ARG A 64 -10.12 -0.47 -4.20
N ALA A 65 -9.18 -1.13 -3.54
CA ALA A 65 -9.42 -1.84 -2.29
C ALA A 65 -9.79 -0.88 -1.14
N LEU A 66 -9.23 0.34 -1.11
CA LEU A 66 -9.53 1.35 -0.10
C LEU A 66 -10.86 2.09 -0.31
N ARG A 67 -11.37 2.18 -1.55
CA ARG A 67 -12.60 2.94 -1.89
C ARG A 67 -13.80 2.61 -0.99
N PRO A 68 -14.14 1.34 -0.71
CA PRO A 68 -15.29 1.04 0.13
C PRO A 68 -15.18 1.63 1.55
N ALA A 69 -13.98 1.66 2.13
CA ALA A 69 -13.74 2.27 3.44
C ALA A 69 -13.94 3.79 3.40
N VAL A 70 -13.43 4.46 2.35
CA VAL A 70 -13.59 5.91 2.17
C VAL A 70 -15.06 6.28 1.94
N VAL A 71 -15.78 5.50 1.12
CA VAL A 71 -17.22 5.69 0.88
C VAL A 71 -18.01 5.52 2.17
N GLN A 72 -17.75 4.46 2.95
CA GLN A 72 -18.42 4.22 4.22
C GLN A 72 -18.18 5.37 5.20
N ARG A 73 -16.94 5.86 5.34
CA ARG A 73 -16.61 6.99 6.22
C ARG A 73 -17.32 8.27 5.79
N LYS A 74 -17.48 8.50 4.49
CA LYS A 74 -18.24 9.64 3.96
C LYS A 74 -19.72 9.57 4.32
N ILE A 75 -20.35 8.40 4.17
CA ILE A 75 -21.79 8.22 4.45
C ILE A 75 -22.08 8.29 5.96
N THR A 76 -21.21 7.70 6.78
CA THR A 76 -21.40 7.61 8.24
C THR A 76 -20.89 8.84 9.00
N ASN A 77 -20.26 9.80 8.32
CA ASN A 77 -19.51 10.90 8.93
C ASN A 77 -18.38 10.41 9.87
N GLY A 78 -17.80 9.25 9.54
CA GLY A 78 -16.71 8.62 10.26
C GLY A 78 -17.07 8.10 11.65
N TYR A 79 -16.04 7.63 12.37
CA TYR A 79 -16.18 7.13 13.73
C TYR A 79 -15.98 8.25 14.76
N ARG A 80 -16.77 8.22 15.83
CA ARG A 80 -16.64 9.15 16.97
C ARG A 80 -15.71 8.64 18.07
N ALA A 81 -15.32 7.36 18.02
CA ALA A 81 -14.43 6.74 18.99
C ALA A 81 -13.31 5.97 18.28
N MET A 82 -12.08 6.12 18.76
CA MET A 82 -10.89 5.48 18.17
C MET A 82 -10.98 3.95 18.20
N TRP A 83 -11.56 3.37 19.26
CA TRP A 83 -11.74 1.92 19.34
C TRP A 83 -12.61 1.38 18.20
N ALA A 84 -13.65 2.11 17.80
CA ALA A 84 -14.55 1.69 16.72
C ALA A 84 -13.85 1.81 15.35
N ALA A 85 -13.04 2.85 15.15
CA ALA A 85 -12.24 3.02 13.94
C ALA A 85 -11.20 1.90 13.80
N GLN A 86 -10.53 1.54 14.90
CA GLN A 86 -9.54 0.46 14.90
C GLN A 86 -10.21 -0.90 14.68
N GLY A 87 -11.31 -1.19 15.39
CA GLY A 87 -12.04 -2.44 15.24
C GLY A 87 -12.55 -2.66 13.80
N GLU A 88 -13.03 -1.62 13.12
CA GLU A 88 -13.39 -1.74 11.70
C GLU A 88 -12.18 -2.00 10.80
N ALA A 89 -11.06 -1.30 11.04
CA ALA A 89 -9.84 -1.50 10.26
C ALA A 89 -9.31 -2.94 10.41
N ASP A 90 -9.36 -3.49 11.62
CA ASP A 90 -8.91 -4.86 11.92
C ASP A 90 -9.80 -5.89 11.23
N ILE A 91 -11.14 -5.78 11.39
CA ILE A 91 -12.10 -6.67 10.71
C ILE A 91 -11.93 -6.61 9.20
N ARG A 92 -11.86 -5.40 8.62
CA ARG A 92 -11.70 -5.22 7.17
C ARG A 92 -10.40 -5.84 6.68
N THR A 93 -9.30 -5.68 7.41
CA THR A 93 -7.99 -6.24 7.06
C THR A 93 -8.06 -7.77 6.94
N VAL A 94 -8.68 -8.45 7.90
CA VAL A 94 -8.82 -9.91 7.88
C VAL A 94 -9.75 -10.35 6.75
N VAL A 95 -10.93 -9.72 6.64
CA VAL A 95 -11.94 -10.10 5.64
C VAL A 95 -11.45 -9.86 4.22
N ASP A 96 -10.90 -8.69 3.91
CA ASP A 96 -10.44 -8.37 2.56
C ASP A 96 -9.21 -9.19 2.16
N THR A 97 -8.32 -9.52 3.10
CA THR A 97 -7.20 -10.46 2.84
C THR A 97 -7.73 -11.84 2.51
N ALA A 98 -8.67 -12.36 3.30
CA ALA A 98 -9.20 -13.70 3.07
C ALA A 98 -10.01 -13.78 1.75
N ARG A 99 -10.67 -12.70 1.33
CA ARG A 99 -11.36 -12.62 0.03
C ARG A 99 -10.45 -12.76 -1.19
N LEU A 100 -9.14 -12.63 -1.03
CA LEU A 100 -8.18 -12.90 -2.10
C LEU A 100 -8.07 -14.40 -2.42
N ALA A 101 -8.44 -15.27 -1.48
CA ALA A 101 -8.50 -16.71 -1.69
C ALA A 101 -9.84 -17.13 -2.33
N PRO A 102 -9.84 -18.05 -3.33
CA PRO A 102 -11.07 -18.59 -3.92
C PRO A 102 -11.94 -19.33 -2.90
N GLY A 103 -13.27 -19.31 -3.09
CA GLY A 103 -14.22 -20.10 -2.27
C GLY A 103 -14.50 -19.54 -0.87
N THR A 104 -14.09 -18.31 -0.62
CA THR A 104 -14.18 -17.66 0.69
C THR A 104 -15.60 -17.18 1.02
N ASN A 105 -16.11 -17.55 2.20
CA ASN A 105 -17.38 -17.04 2.75
C ASN A 105 -17.13 -15.88 3.73
N PRO A 106 -17.52 -14.63 3.39
CA PRO A 106 -17.27 -13.46 4.24
C PRO A 106 -17.91 -13.55 5.64
N PHE A 107 -19.12 -14.11 5.75
CA PHE A 107 -19.80 -14.24 7.04
C PHE A 107 -19.05 -15.17 7.99
N LYS A 108 -18.53 -16.29 7.45
CA LYS A 108 -17.72 -17.23 8.24
C LYS A 108 -16.45 -16.56 8.77
N ILE A 109 -15.78 -15.74 7.95
CA ILE A 109 -14.57 -15.03 8.38
C ILE A 109 -14.88 -13.99 9.44
N ILE A 110 -15.94 -13.20 9.26
CA ILE A 110 -16.34 -12.20 10.25
C ILE A 110 -16.63 -12.89 11.58
N LEU A 111 -17.39 -13.99 11.56
CA LEU A 111 -17.69 -14.76 12.77
C LEU A 111 -16.42 -15.26 13.45
N GLN A 112 -15.48 -15.82 12.68
CA GLN A 112 -14.19 -16.29 13.20
C GLN A 112 -13.35 -15.14 13.78
N THR A 113 -13.35 -13.98 13.14
CA THR A 113 -12.54 -12.81 13.55
C THR A 113 -13.05 -12.21 14.85
N VAL A 114 -14.37 -12.16 15.03
CA VAL A 114 -15.00 -11.57 16.24
C VAL A 114 -15.04 -12.56 17.40
N SER A 115 -14.94 -13.86 17.13
CA SER A 115 -14.97 -14.91 18.17
C SER A 115 -13.59 -15.34 18.66
N ALA A 116 -12.51 -14.79 18.10
CA ALA A 116 -11.12 -15.07 18.47
C ALA A 116 -10.67 -14.15 19.62
#